data_AF-A0A2V7TRN0-F1
#
_entry.id   AF-A0A2V7TRN0-F1
#
_cell.length_a   1.000
_cell.length_b   1.000
_cell.length_c   1.000
_cell.angle_alpha   90.00
_cell.angle_beta   90.00
_cell.angle_gamma   90.00
#
_symmetry.space_group_name_H-M   'P 1'
#
loop_
_entity.id
_entity.type
_entity.pdbx_description
1 polymer ?
#
loop_
_entity_poly.entity_id
_entity_poly.type
_entity_poly.pdbx_seq_one_letter_code
_entity_poly.pdbx_strand_id
1 'polypeptide(L)'
;MADGVARFGGSWAFIFAFASVLLVWVVINTLLVMGKEPFDPFPFILLNLFLSMLAAIQAPVIMMSQNRQDARDRIRSELDYQVNLKAELEIMQLHEKFDRLQADLLAREHGRSAS
;
A
#
# COMPACT_ATOMS: atom_id res chain seq x y z
N MET A 1 11.22 -1.45 19.59
CA MET A 1 10.77 -2.86 19.68
C MET A 1 9.61 -3.19 18.72
N ALA A 2 8.84 -2.19 18.24
CA ALA A 2 7.77 -2.40 17.26
C ALA A 2 8.27 -2.74 15.83
N ASP A 3 9.37 -2.13 15.38
CA ASP A 3 9.85 -2.29 13.99
C ASP A 3 10.33 -3.71 13.65
N GLY A 4 10.85 -4.45 14.64
CA GLY A 4 11.29 -5.84 14.45
C GLY A 4 10.12 -6.81 14.28
N VAL A 5 9.02 -6.59 15.01
CA VAL A 5 7.81 -7.42 14.93
C VAL A 5 7.02 -7.10 13.65
N ALA A 6 6.95 -5.83 13.25
CA ALA A 6 6.34 -5.43 11.98
C ALA A 6 7.06 -6.04 10.77
N ARG A 7 8.39 -6.14 10.82
CA ARG A 7 9.20 -6.72 9.74
C ARG A 7 9.09 -8.25 9.66
N PHE A 8 8.90 -8.92 10.80
CA PHE A 8 8.70 -10.38 10.85
C PHE A 8 7.27 -10.77 10.49
N GLY A 9 6.27 -10.08 11.05
CA GLY A 9 4.87 -10.22 10.63
C GLY A 9 4.65 -9.80 9.17
N GLY A 10 5.53 -8.91 8.69
CA GLY A 10 5.68 -8.33 7.35
C GLY A 10 6.02 -9.27 6.18
N SER A 11 6.36 -10.53 6.46
CA SER A 11 7.02 -11.39 5.48
C SER A 11 6.12 -12.54 5.02
N TRP A 12 6.17 -12.83 3.72
CA TRP A 12 5.56 -14.02 3.14
C TRP A 12 6.02 -15.32 3.84
N ALA A 13 7.26 -15.34 4.35
CA ALA A 13 7.79 -16.49 5.08
C ALA A 13 7.02 -16.80 6.38
N PHE A 14 6.51 -15.79 7.08
CA PHE A 14 5.73 -15.97 8.31
C PHE A 14 4.37 -16.62 8.02
N ILE A 15 3.71 -16.20 6.93
CA ILE A 15 2.44 -16.78 6.49
C ILE A 15 2.62 -18.27 6.14
N PHE A 16 3.67 -18.61 5.40
CA PHE A 16 3.95 -20.01 5.07
C PHE A 16 4.35 -20.84 6.29
N ALA A 17 5.15 -20.30 7.21
CA ALA A 17 5.49 -20.99 8.46
C ALA A 17 4.23 -21.26 9.30
N PHE A 18 3.37 -20.25 9.49
CA PHE A 18 2.11 -20.39 10.23
C PHE A 18 1.16 -21.38 9.55
N ALA A 19 0.97 -21.27 8.23
CA ALA A 19 0.17 -22.21 7.45
C ALA A 19 0.71 -23.65 7.54
N SER A 20 2.03 -23.83 7.52
CA SER A 20 2.64 -25.16 7.63
C SER A 20 2.41 -25.79 9.01
N VAL A 21 2.54 -25.01 10.08
CA VAL A 21 2.25 -25.46 11.46
C VAL A 21 0.78 -25.85 11.59
N LEU A 22 -0.13 -25.06 11.03
CA LEU A 22 -1.56 -25.37 11.02
C LEU A 22 -1.88 -26.63 10.22
N LEU A 23 -1.29 -26.77 9.03
CA LEU A 23 -1.49 -27.95 8.19
C LEU A 23 -0.98 -29.21 8.87
N VAL A 24 0.18 -29.15 9.51
CA VAL A 24 0.73 -30.25 10.32
C VAL A 24 -0.20 -30.57 11.49
N TRP A 25 -0.71 -29.57 12.20
CA TRP A 25 -1.66 -29.77 13.30
C TRP A 25 -2.95 -30.45 12.84
N VAL A 26 -3.52 -30.00 11.72
CA VAL A 26 -4.70 -30.61 11.11
C VAL A 26 -4.39 -32.06 10.73
N VAL A 27 -3.31 -32.32 10.00
CA VAL A 27 -2.90 -33.69 9.59
C VAL A 27 -2.71 -34.61 10.79
N ILE A 28 -2.09 -34.12 11.87
CA ILE A 28 -1.92 -34.87 13.12
C ILE A 28 -3.30 -35.19 13.71
N ASN A 29 -4.16 -34.19 13.85
CA ASN A 29 -5.49 -34.36 14.43
C ASN A 29 -6.36 -35.32 13.60
N THR A 30 -6.32 -35.20 12.27
CA THR A 30 -7.12 -36.02 11.35
C THR A 30 -6.62 -37.46 11.25
N LEU A 31 -5.30 -37.69 11.26
CA LEU A 31 -4.73 -39.04 11.20
C LEU A 31 -4.78 -39.79 12.55
N LEU A 32 -4.64 -39.10 13.69
CA LEU A 32 -4.69 -39.74 15.02
C LEU A 32 -6.12 -40.07 15.48
N VAL A 33 -7.14 -39.38 14.99
CA VAL A 33 -8.55 -39.58 15.38
C VAL A 33 -9.26 -40.61 14.48
N MET A 34 -8.64 -41.03 13.37
CA MET A 34 -9.22 -41.94 12.36
C MET A 34 -9.52 -43.38 12.83
N GLY A 35 -9.31 -43.70 14.13
CA GLY A 35 -9.46 -45.05 14.67
C GLY A 35 -10.82 -45.39 15.30
N LYS A 36 -11.66 -44.41 15.66
CA LYS A 36 -12.94 -44.63 16.37
C LYS A 36 -13.91 -43.47 16.06
N GLU A 37 -15.12 -43.77 15.57
CA GLU A 37 -16.24 -42.82 15.35
C GLU A 37 -16.14 -41.87 14.13
N PRO A 38 -17.27 -41.29 13.65
CA PRO A 38 -17.30 -40.39 12.50
C PRO A 38 -16.33 -39.22 12.69
N PHE A 39 -15.60 -38.88 11.62
CA PHE A 39 -14.46 -37.97 11.63
C PHE A 39 -14.78 -36.53 12.05
N ASP A 40 -16.01 -36.04 11.86
CA ASP A 40 -16.46 -34.73 12.36
C ASP A 40 -17.99 -34.71 12.57
N PRO A 41 -18.51 -35.21 13.71
CA PRO A 41 -19.92 -35.15 14.05
C PRO A 41 -20.32 -33.70 14.38
N PHE A 42 -21.62 -33.40 14.27
CA PHE A 42 -22.16 -32.12 14.72
C PHE A 42 -21.71 -31.83 16.17
N PRO A 43 -21.07 -30.68 16.48
CA PRO A 43 -21.15 -29.36 15.82
C PRO A 43 -19.92 -28.97 14.95
N PHE A 44 -19.25 -29.92 14.30
CA PHE A 44 -18.16 -29.69 13.34
C PHE A 44 -16.95 -28.94 13.92
N ILE A 45 -16.25 -29.58 14.86
CA ILE A 45 -15.12 -28.96 15.57
C ILE A 45 -13.94 -28.69 14.61
N LEU A 46 -13.72 -29.56 13.63
CA LEU A 46 -12.64 -29.44 12.66
C LEU A 46 -12.93 -28.34 11.64
N LEU A 47 -14.17 -28.27 11.14
CA LEU A 47 -14.60 -27.18 10.26
C LEU A 47 -14.47 -25.82 10.96
N ASN A 48 -14.94 -25.70 12.20
CA ASN A 48 -14.84 -24.45 12.97
C ASN A 48 -13.39 -24.05 13.25
N LEU A 49 -12.53 -25.03 13.54
CA LEU A 49 -11.10 -24.80 13.73
C LEU A 49 -10.45 -24.26 12.45
N PHE A 50 -10.74 -24.88 11.31
CA PHE A 50 -10.24 -24.43 10.01
C PHE A 50 -10.73 -23.02 9.64
N LEU A 51 -12.01 -22.72 9.86
CA LEU A 51 -12.59 -21.39 9.60
C LEU A 51 -11.96 -20.31 10.50
N SER A 52 -11.72 -20.62 11.78
CA SER A 52 -11.08 -19.69 12.72
C SER A 52 -9.63 -19.38 12.32
N MET A 53 -8.91 -20.38 11.81
CA MET A 53 -7.55 -20.21 11.28
C MET A 53 -7.52 -19.39 10.00
N LEU A 54 -8.47 -19.64 9.09
CA LEU A 54 -8.60 -18.87 7.86
C LEU A 54 -8.84 -17.39 8.18
N ALA A 55 -9.70 -17.10 9.16
CA ALA A 55 -9.95 -15.74 9.65
C ALA A 55 -8.69 -15.11 10.27
N ALA A 56 -7.90 -15.86 11.05
CA ALA A 56 -6.69 -15.35 11.69
C ALA A 56 -5.61 -14.91 10.68
N ILE A 57 -5.54 -15.53 9.49
CA ILE A 57 -4.57 -15.17 8.44
C ILE A 57 -4.99 -13.89 7.69
N GLN A 58 -6.26 -13.47 7.77
CA GLN A 58 -6.75 -12.31 7.02
C GLN A 58 -6.06 -11.00 7.47
N ALA A 59 -5.92 -10.76 8.77
CA ALA A 59 -5.34 -9.52 9.28
C ALA A 59 -3.89 -9.29 8.82
N PRO A 60 -2.96 -10.27 8.90
CA PRO A 60 -1.63 -10.15 8.32
C PRO A 60 -1.62 -9.93 6.81
N VAL A 61 -2.46 -10.65 6.05
CA VAL A 61 -2.53 -10.50 4.59
C VAL A 61 -3.00 -9.10 4.19
N ILE A 62 -4.01 -8.57 4.88
CA ILE A 62 -4.50 -7.21 4.70
C ILE A 62 -3.38 -6.21 5.02
N MET A 63 -2.70 -6.39 6.16
CA MET A 63 -1.59 -5.53 6.59
C MET A 63 -0.42 -5.56 5.58
N MET A 64 -0.14 -6.71 4.94
CA MET A 64 0.87 -6.79 3.87
C MET A 64 0.46 -6.05 2.61
N SER A 65 -0.81 -6.20 2.22
CA SER A 65 -1.34 -5.49 1.07
C SER A 65 -1.28 -3.99 1.30
N GLN A 66 -1.58 -3.54 2.52
CA GLN A 66 -1.45 -2.15 2.96
C GLN A 66 0.00 -1.69 2.91
N ASN A 67 0.94 -2.40 3.54
CA ASN A 67 2.37 -2.03 3.53
C ASN A 67 2.95 -1.92 2.10
N ARG A 68 2.50 -2.76 1.16
CA ARG A 68 2.87 -2.66 -0.26
C ARG A 68 2.22 -1.45 -0.96
N GLN A 69 0.99 -1.10 -0.61
CA GLN A 69 0.31 0.09 -1.12
C GLN A 69 0.97 1.36 -0.57
N ASP A 70 1.24 1.43 0.73
CA ASP A 70 1.92 2.57 1.39
C ASP A 70 3.28 2.87 0.74
N ALA A 71 4.04 1.82 0.39
CA ALA A 71 5.30 1.98 -0.32
C ALA A 71 5.13 2.62 -1.72
N ARG A 72 4.06 2.26 -2.45
CA ARG A 72 3.72 2.85 -3.75
C ARG A 72 3.20 4.28 -3.59
N ASP A 73 2.35 4.51 -2.60
CA ASP A 73 1.75 5.80 -2.33
C ASP A 73 2.81 6.83 -1.91
N ARG A 74 3.83 6.40 -1.16
CA ARG A 74 4.98 7.26 -0.83
C ARG A 74 5.74 7.71 -2.07
N ILE A 75 6.02 6.81 -3.01
CA ILE A 75 6.71 7.15 -4.26
C ILE A 75 5.84 8.09 -5.11
N ARG A 76 4.53 7.81 -5.17
CA ARG A 76 3.57 8.63 -5.90
C ARG A 76 3.51 10.05 -5.33
N SER A 77 3.43 10.18 -4.01
CA SER A 77 3.42 11.47 -3.33
C SER A 77 4.67 12.31 -3.62
N GLU A 78 5.84 11.67 -3.67
CA GLU A 78 7.10 12.35 -4.02
C GLU A 78 7.09 12.82 -5.47
N LEU A 79 6.61 12.00 -6.40
CA LEU A 79 6.49 12.37 -7.81
C LEU A 79 5.50 13.53 -8.00
N ASP A 80 4.32 13.45 -7.37
CA ASP A 80 3.31 14.50 -7.44
C ASP A 80 3.85 15.82 -6.88
N TYR A 81 4.64 15.77 -5.80
CA TYR A 81 5.32 16.95 -5.24
C TYR A 81 6.30 17.58 -6.25
N GLN A 82 7.14 16.77 -6.90
CA GLN A 82 8.10 17.27 -7.90
C GLN A 82 7.41 17.86 -9.13
N VAL A 83 6.32 17.24 -9.60
CA VAL A 83 5.51 17.78 -10.70
C VAL A 83 4.90 19.12 -10.31
N ASN A 84 4.37 19.24 -9.09
CA ASN A 84 3.80 20.49 -8.60
C ASN A 84 4.83 21.61 -8.52
N LEU A 85 6.03 21.32 -7.99
CA LEU A 85 7.13 22.30 -7.92
C LEU A 85 7.56 22.75 -9.32
N LYS A 86 7.64 21.83 -10.28
CA LYS A 86 7.97 22.15 -11.67
C LYS A 86 6.90 23.05 -12.31
N ALA A 87 5.63 22.74 -12.09
CA ALA A 87 4.51 23.56 -12.58
C ALA A 87 4.58 24.98 -11.98
N GLU A 88 4.89 25.11 -10.69
CA GLU A 88 5.06 26.42 -10.05
C GLU A 88 6.18 27.25 -10.70
N LEU A 89 7.33 26.64 -10.98
CA LEU A 89 8.44 27.30 -11.69
C LEU A 89 8.06 27.71 -13.12
N GLU A 90 7.36 26.85 -13.86
CA GLU A 90 6.89 27.16 -15.21
C GLU A 90 5.90 28.33 -15.21
N ILE A 91 5.01 28.41 -14.20
CA ILE A 91 4.09 29.54 -14.03
C ILE A 91 4.85 30.83 -13.73
N MET A 92 5.85 30.80 -12.83
CA MET A 92 6.69 31.97 -12.55
C MET A 92 7.41 32.47 -13.81
N GLN A 93 7.99 31.57 -14.60
CA GLN A 93 8.64 31.92 -15.86
C GLN A 93 7.67 32.48 -16.89
N LEU A 94 6.44 31.97 -16.94
CA LEU A 94 5.39 32.48 -17.81
C LEU A 94 4.96 33.89 -17.39
N HIS A 95 4.83 34.14 -16.09
CA HIS A 95 4.52 35.45 -15.53
C HIS A 95 5.59 36.47 -15.87
N GLU A 96 6.87 36.12 -15.71
CA GLU A 96 7.97 37.01 -16.07
C GLU A 96 7.99 37.35 -17.57
N LYS A 97 7.71 36.37 -18.44
CA LYS A 97 7.59 36.62 -19.89
C LYS A 97 6.41 37.53 -20.20
N PHE A 98 5.28 37.37 -19.50
CA PHE A 98 4.10 38.21 -19.67
C PHE A 98 4.37 39.66 -19.27
N ASP A 99 5.00 39.88 -18.12
CA ASP A 99 5.37 41.21 -17.63
C ASP A 99 6.33 41.92 -18.60
N ARG A 100 7.32 41.19 -19.14
CA ARG A 100 8.23 41.71 -20.16
C ARG A 100 7.50 42.13 -21.43
N LEU A 101 6.57 41.31 -21.93
CA LEU A 101 5.77 41.66 -23.11
C LEU A 101 4.90 42.89 -22.84
N GLN A 102 4.29 42.99 -21.66
CA GLN A 102 3.48 44.15 -21.28
C GLN A 102 4.33 45.43 -21.22
N ALA A 103 5.54 45.35 -20.65
CA ALA A 103 6.48 46.47 -20.61
C ALA A 103 6.91 46.92 -22.03
N ASP A 104 7.22 45.98 -22.93
CA ASP A 104 7.60 46.28 -24.32
C ASP A 104 6.45 46.94 -25.10
N LEU A 105 5.21 46.50 -24.89
CA LEU A 105 4.03 47.10 -25.53
C LEU A 105 3.81 48.54 -25.04
N LEU A 106 3.90 48.78 -23.72
CA LEU A 106 3.79 50.12 -23.15
C LEU A 106 4.89 51.06 -23.65
N ALA A 107 6.12 50.57 -23.82
CA ALA A 107 7.22 51.37 -24.37
C ALA A 107 6.97 51.75 -25.84
N ARG A 108 6.39 50.84 -26.63
CA ARG A 108 6.03 51.09 -28.04
C ARG A 108 4.90 52.11 -28.17
N GLU A 109 3.89 52.09 -27.30
CA GLU A 109 2.83 53.09 -27.31
C GLU A 109 3.35 54.50 -26.99
N HIS A 110 4.20 54.63 -25.96
CA HIS A 110 4.81 55.93 -25.62
C HIS A 110 5.70 56.47 -26.75
N GLY A 111 6.51 55.63 -27.40
CA GLY A 111 7.33 56.04 -28.54
C GLY A 111 6.50 56.47 -29.76
N ARG A 112 5.28 55.94 -29.91
CA ARG A 112 4.37 56.25 -31.03
C ARG A 112 3.55 57.52 -30.82
N SER A 113 3.37 57.96 -29.56
CA SER A 113 2.69 59.23 -29.23
C SER A 113 3.61 60.46 -29.21
N ALA A 114 4.94 60.27 -29.31
CA ALA A 114 5.94 61.34 -29.27
C ALA A 114 6.55 61.67 -30.65
N SER A 115 6.12 60.98 -31.72
CA SER A 115 6.46 61.23 -33.12
C SER A 115 5.28 61.84 -33.87
#